data_AF-A0AAN7VQA0-F1
#
_entry.id   AF-A0AAN7VQA0-F1
#
_cell.length_a   1.000
_cell.length_b   1.000
_cell.length_c   1.000
_cell.angle_alpha   90.00
_cell.angle_beta   90.00
_cell.angle_gamma   90.00
#
_symmetry.space_group_name_H-M   'P 1'
#
loop_
_entity.id
_entity.type
_entity.pdbx_description
1 polymer ?
#
loop_
_entity_poly.entity_id
_entity_poly.type
_entity_poly.pdbx_seq_one_letter_code
_entity_poly.pdbx_strand_id
1 'polypeptide(L)'
;MLWCIKMLCKIPFVFIGDEAFALRPNFLKPYSQKELNYSRKIFTLRLSRPRNVVENAFGILASRFRIFCTEINMKLQNIERVTLACCTLHNFLRSKCGETYISLNIKKFHYDGVAQNHSNEVEPTFIPLQRGHNRHARDEVKEVRDEFLQYFLNEGQVS
;
A
#
# COMPACT_ATOMS: atom_id res chain seq x y z
N MET A 1 -8.13 6.28 -1.84
CA MET A 1 -8.25 6.65 -0.42
C MET A 1 -6.85 6.71 0.18
N LEU A 2 -6.29 7.91 0.26
CA LEU A 2 -4.95 8.12 0.79
C LEU A 2 -5.03 8.30 2.32
N TRP A 3 -4.20 7.60 3.07
CA TRP A 3 -4.21 7.65 4.54
C TRP A 3 -2.94 8.34 5.06
N CYS A 4 -3.15 9.34 5.92
CA CYS A 4 -2.12 10.12 6.63
C CYS A 4 -1.69 9.41 7.92
N ILE A 5 -0.39 9.30 8.16
CA ILE A 5 0.16 8.90 9.46
C ILE A 5 0.26 10.16 10.33
N LYS A 6 -0.32 10.14 11.54
CA LYS A 6 -0.13 11.17 12.56
C LYS A 6 0.97 10.71 13.51
N MET A 7 2.13 11.36 13.51
CA MET A 7 3.20 11.16 14.50
C MET A 7 3.33 12.41 15.39
N LEU A 8 3.69 12.22 16.65
CA LEU A 8 3.61 13.21 17.74
C LEU A 8 4.72 14.29 17.74
N CYS A 9 5.57 14.34 16.71
CA CYS A 9 6.54 15.40 16.46
C CYS A 9 6.11 16.24 15.25
N LYS A 10 6.61 17.48 15.09
CA LYS A 10 6.27 18.51 14.07
C LYS A 10 6.50 18.11 12.59
N ILE A 11 6.30 16.85 12.23
CA ILE A 11 6.52 16.33 10.89
C ILE A 11 5.22 16.46 10.07
N PRO A 12 5.28 16.95 8.82
CA PRO A 12 4.08 17.20 8.02
C PRO A 12 3.29 15.92 7.70
N PHE A 13 1.99 16.08 7.48
CA PHE A 13 1.15 15.00 6.97
C PHE A 13 1.53 14.68 5.52
N VAL A 14 1.92 13.44 5.29
CA VAL A 14 2.39 12.96 3.98
C VAL A 14 1.63 11.72 3.54
N PHE A 15 1.47 11.60 2.24
CA PHE A 15 1.01 10.40 1.58
C PHE A 15 2.19 9.45 1.34
N ILE A 16 1.92 8.15 1.40
CA ILE A 16 2.91 7.12 1.09
C ILE A 16 2.55 6.52 -0.25
N GLY A 17 3.53 6.39 -1.13
CA GLY A 17 3.34 5.72 -2.40
C GLY A 17 4.53 4.89 -2.84
N ASP A 18 4.37 4.35 -4.04
CA ASP A 18 5.35 3.49 -4.67
C ASP A 18 6.48 4.27 -5.36
N GLU A 19 7.58 3.57 -5.64
CA GLU A 19 8.74 4.08 -6.37
C GLU A 19 8.36 4.69 -7.73
N ALA A 20 7.28 4.17 -8.35
CA ALA A 20 6.73 4.61 -9.63
C ALA A 20 6.26 6.08 -9.63
N PHE A 21 5.91 6.63 -8.46
CA PHE A 21 5.46 8.01 -8.34
C PHE A 21 6.64 8.99 -8.16
N ALA A 22 6.41 10.27 -8.48
CA ALA A 22 7.37 11.33 -8.19
C ALA A 22 7.33 11.67 -6.69
N LEU A 23 8.49 11.91 -6.10
CA LEU A 23 8.58 12.39 -4.72
C LEU A 23 8.09 13.84 -4.66
N ARG A 24 7.22 14.18 -3.70
CA ARG A 24 6.64 15.52 -3.50
C ARG A 24 6.67 15.90 -2.01
N PRO A 25 6.57 17.18 -1.63
CA PRO A 25 6.60 17.58 -0.21
C PRO A 25 5.56 16.84 0.66
N ASN A 26 4.41 16.53 0.07
CA ASN A 26 3.31 15.80 0.70
C ASN A 26 3.25 14.31 0.29
N PHE A 27 4.30 13.77 -0.34
CA PHE A 27 4.29 12.42 -0.89
C PHE A 27 5.65 11.74 -0.75
N LEU A 28 5.75 10.79 0.18
CA LEU A 28 6.89 9.95 0.40
C LEU A 28 6.87 8.72 -0.51
N LYS A 29 8.06 8.35 -0.99
CA LYS A 29 8.30 7.10 -1.71
C LYS A 29 9.58 6.43 -1.22
N PRO A 30 9.68 5.10 -1.31
CA PRO A 30 10.88 4.36 -0.91
C PRO A 30 12.12 4.81 -1.69
N TYR A 31 13.29 4.62 -1.10
CA TYR A 31 14.56 4.78 -1.83
C TYR A 31 14.69 3.67 -2.87
N SER A 32 15.27 4.01 -4.02
CA SER A 32 15.51 3.03 -5.08
C SER A 32 16.47 1.95 -4.58
N GLN A 33 16.25 0.70 -5.01
CA GLN A 33 17.07 -0.44 -4.57
C GLN A 33 18.55 -0.30 -4.91
N LYS A 34 18.88 0.53 -5.91
CA LYS A 34 20.25 0.80 -6.34
C LYS A 34 21.06 1.66 -5.36
N GLU A 35 20.43 2.33 -4.40
CA GLU A 35 21.07 3.30 -3.49
C GLU A 35 20.75 3.02 -1.99
N LEU A 36 20.73 1.75 -1.59
CA LEU A 36 20.29 1.31 -0.26
C LEU A 36 21.43 1.24 0.76
N ASN A 37 21.72 2.36 1.42
CA ASN A 37 22.46 2.38 2.68
C ASN A 37 21.59 1.80 3.82
N TYR A 38 22.21 1.35 4.93
CA TYR A 38 21.50 0.74 6.07
C TYR A 38 20.28 1.55 6.53
N SER A 39 20.46 2.86 6.73
CA SER A 39 19.38 3.76 7.14
C SER A 39 18.24 3.85 6.14
N ARG A 40 18.57 3.86 4.84
CA ARG A 40 17.58 3.89 3.75
C ARG A 40 16.82 2.57 3.64
N LYS A 41 17.45 1.43 3.96
CA LYS A 41 16.78 0.13 4.06
C LYS A 41 15.72 0.13 5.17
N ILE A 42 16.04 0.66 6.35
CA ILE A 42 15.09 0.78 7.46
C ILE A 42 13.90 1.64 7.04
N PHE A 43 14.16 2.82 6.46
CA PHE A 43 13.10 3.70 5.98
C PHE A 43 12.19 3.02 4.94
N THR A 44 12.76 2.38 3.92
CA THR A 44 11.99 1.67 2.88
C THR A 44 11.15 0.55 3.50
N LEU A 45 11.71 -0.23 4.43
CA LEU A 45 10.97 -1.28 5.15
C LEU A 45 9.81 -0.70 5.98
N ARG A 46 10.01 0.46 6.61
CA ARG A 46 8.97 1.16 7.39
C ARG A 46 7.83 1.61 6.49
N LEU A 47 8.13 2.13 5.30
CA LEU A 47 7.10 2.50 4.31
C LEU A 47 6.37 1.28 3.73
N SER A 48 7.03 0.13 3.61
CA SER A 48 6.36 -1.10 3.16
C SER A 48 5.27 -1.58 4.13
N ARG A 49 5.38 -1.34 5.43
CA ARG A 49 4.37 -1.80 6.40
C ARG A 49 2.95 -1.25 6.15
N PRO A 50 2.72 0.08 6.14
CA PRO A 50 1.40 0.62 5.83
C PRO A 50 0.94 0.26 4.42
N ARG A 51 1.87 0.14 3.45
CA ARG A 51 1.55 -0.34 2.09
C ARG A 51 0.99 -1.76 2.10
N ASN A 52 1.68 -2.70 2.75
CA ASN A 52 1.23 -4.09 2.84
C ASN A 52 -0.15 -4.19 3.48
N VAL A 53 -0.47 -3.36 4.48
CA VAL A 53 -1.80 -3.31 5.09
C VAL A 53 -2.86 -2.88 4.07
N VAL A 54 -2.57 -1.84 3.28
CA VAL A 54 -3.48 -1.35 2.23
C VAL A 54 -3.63 -2.38 1.10
N GLU A 55 -2.52 -2.95 0.61
CA GLU A 55 -2.50 -3.97 -0.44
C GLU A 55 -3.27 -5.21 0.00
N ASN A 56 -3.10 -5.68 1.24
CA ASN A 56 -3.87 -6.79 1.80
C ASN A 56 -5.37 -6.46 1.88
N ALA A 57 -5.74 -5.25 2.31
CA ALA A 57 -7.14 -4.83 2.38
C ALA A 57 -7.79 -4.79 0.97
N PHE A 58 -7.11 -4.20 -0.02
CA PHE A 58 -7.59 -4.20 -1.39
C PHE A 58 -7.59 -5.60 -2.03
N GLY A 59 -6.63 -6.46 -1.69
CA GLY A 59 -6.63 -7.86 -2.11
C GLY A 59 -7.86 -8.61 -1.60
N ILE A 60 -8.29 -8.37 -0.35
CA ILE A 60 -9.52 -8.96 0.20
C ILE A 60 -10.75 -8.43 -0.54
N LEU A 61 -10.79 -7.12 -0.82
CA LEU A 61 -11.91 -6.54 -1.54
C LEU A 61 -11.97 -7.05 -2.99
N ALA A 62 -10.84 -7.15 -3.69
CA ALA A 62 -10.78 -7.63 -5.07
C ALA A 62 -11.10 -9.12 -5.19
N SER A 63 -10.63 -9.94 -4.24
CA SER A 63 -10.94 -11.37 -4.23
C SER A 63 -12.44 -11.64 -4.06
N ARG A 64 -13.19 -10.71 -3.48
CA ARG A 64 -14.63 -10.80 -3.21
C ARG A 64 -15.52 -10.09 -4.20
N PHE A 65 -15.16 -8.85 -4.52
CA PHE A 65 -15.98 -7.97 -5.34
C PHE A 65 -15.28 -7.78 -6.67
N ARG A 66 -15.80 -8.48 -7.68
CA ARG A 66 -15.27 -8.46 -9.05
C ARG A 66 -15.15 -7.06 -9.66
N ILE A 67 -15.89 -6.08 -9.13
CA ILE A 67 -15.81 -4.68 -9.54
C ILE A 67 -14.40 -4.07 -9.40
N PHE A 68 -13.57 -4.57 -8.47
CA PHE A 68 -12.18 -4.11 -8.32
C PHE A 68 -11.21 -4.83 -9.26
N CYS A 69 -11.64 -5.90 -9.94
CA CYS A 69 -10.83 -6.63 -10.92
C CYS A 69 -11.08 -6.16 -12.37
N THR A 70 -11.98 -5.20 -12.56
CA THR A 70 -12.37 -4.67 -13.87
C THR A 70 -12.08 -3.19 -13.96
N GLU A 71 -11.95 -2.66 -15.16
CA GLU A 71 -11.85 -1.21 -15.38
C GLU A 71 -13.09 -0.51 -14.81
N ILE A 72 -12.85 0.45 -13.90
CA ILE A 72 -13.92 1.16 -13.21
C ILE A 72 -14.27 2.41 -14.00
N ASN A 73 -15.22 2.29 -14.94
CA ASN A 73 -15.72 3.42 -15.71
C ASN A 73 -16.84 4.17 -14.95
N MET A 74 -16.47 4.84 -13.86
CA MET A 74 -17.40 5.62 -13.02
C MET A 74 -16.76 6.92 -12.53
N LYS A 75 -17.60 7.91 -12.18
CA LYS A 75 -17.14 9.15 -11.54
C LYS A 75 -16.54 8.87 -10.16
N LEU A 76 -15.53 9.64 -9.76
CA LEU A 76 -14.81 9.46 -8.49
C LEU A 76 -15.74 9.35 -7.27
N GLN A 77 -16.77 10.20 -7.20
CA GLN A 77 -17.76 10.18 -6.12
C GLN A 77 -18.50 8.84 -6.00
N ASN A 78 -18.77 8.18 -7.14
CA ASN A 78 -19.41 6.87 -7.15
C ASN A 78 -18.43 5.77 -6.73
N ILE A 79 -17.15 5.88 -7.12
CA ILE A 79 -16.11 4.94 -6.70
C ILE A 79 -15.93 4.95 -5.18
N GLU A 80 -15.96 6.13 -4.56
CA GLU A 80 -15.90 6.26 -3.10
C GLU A 80 -17.10 5.55 -2.43
N ARG A 81 -18.32 5.80 -2.92
CA ARG A 81 -19.54 5.15 -2.41
C ARG A 81 -19.50 3.63 -2.56
N VAL A 82 -19.06 3.13 -3.72
CA VAL A 82 -18.92 1.69 -4.00
C VAL A 82 -17.89 1.07 -3.06
N THR A 83 -16.75 1.73 -2.86
CA THR A 83 -15.70 1.23 -1.97
C THR A 83 -16.21 1.14 -0.53
N LEU A 84 -16.89 2.19 -0.04
CA LEU A 84 -17.50 2.20 1.29
C LEU A 84 -18.60 1.14 1.44
N ALA A 85 -19.42 0.93 0.41
CA ALA A 85 -20.44 -0.12 0.41
C ALA A 85 -19.80 -1.51 0.49
N CYS A 86 -18.76 -1.79 -0.29
CA CYS A 86 -18.01 -3.05 -0.24
C CYS A 86 -17.37 -3.28 1.14
N CYS A 87 -16.75 -2.25 1.74
CA CYS A 87 -16.18 -2.35 3.09
C CYS A 87 -17.27 -2.64 4.14
N THR A 88 -18.40 -1.93 4.07
CA THR A 88 -19.52 -2.10 5.00
C THR A 88 -20.12 -3.50 4.88
N LEU A 89 -20.34 -3.97 3.66
CA LEU A 89 -20.85 -5.31 3.39
C LEU A 89 -19.87 -6.39 3.84
N HIS A 90 -18.57 -6.22 3.58
CA HIS A 90 -17.53 -7.13 4.08
C HIS A 90 -17.57 -7.24 5.61
N ASN A 91 -17.65 -6.11 6.31
CA ASN A 91 -17.71 -6.08 7.78
C ASN A 91 -18.99 -6.73 8.31
N PHE A 92 -20.14 -6.48 7.66
CA PHE A 92 -21.40 -7.12 8.01
C PHE A 92 -21.35 -8.64 7.84
N LEU A 93 -20.87 -9.14 6.70
CA LEU A 93 -20.75 -10.57 6.43
C LEU A 93 -19.73 -11.25 7.35
N ARG A 94 -18.64 -10.56 7.70
CA ARG A 94 -17.67 -11.05 8.69
C ARG A 94 -18.31 -11.20 10.07
N SER A 95 -19.20 -10.27 10.47
CA SER A 95 -19.90 -10.34 11.75
C SER A 95 -21.01 -11.40 11.78
N LYS A 96 -21.76 -11.58 10.69
CA LYS A 96 -22.92 -12.48 10.64
C LYS A 96 -22.63 -13.90 10.18
N CYS A 97 -21.59 -14.09 9.37
CA CYS A 97 -21.27 -15.37 8.71
C CYS A 97 -19.78 -15.70 8.80
N GLY A 98 -19.12 -15.39 9.91
CA GLY A 98 -17.66 -15.42 10.07
C GLY A 98 -16.97 -16.69 9.58
N GLU A 99 -17.40 -17.88 9.99
CA GLU A 99 -16.74 -19.15 9.62
C GLU A 99 -16.80 -19.44 8.11
N THR A 100 -17.98 -19.33 7.50
CA THR A 100 -18.16 -19.58 6.06
C THR A 100 -17.54 -18.46 5.21
N TYR A 101 -17.69 -17.20 5.66
CA TYR A 101 -17.21 -16.04 4.91
C TYR A 101 -15.69 -15.88 4.99
N ILE A 102 -15.05 -16.16 6.12
CA ILE A 102 -13.59 -16.04 6.25
C ILE A 102 -12.88 -17.24 5.61
N SER A 103 -13.39 -18.46 5.78
CA SER A 103 -12.77 -19.67 5.20
C SER A 103 -12.65 -19.60 3.68
N LEU A 104 -13.65 -19.04 3.00
CA LEU A 104 -13.62 -18.78 1.56
C LEU A 104 -12.53 -17.76 1.16
N ASN A 105 -12.17 -16.81 2.03
CA ASN A 105 -11.10 -15.83 1.76
C ASN A 105 -9.76 -16.55 1.88
N ILE A 106 -9.52 -17.24 2.99
CA ILE A 106 -8.27 -17.96 3.26
C ILE A 106 -8.01 -18.99 2.17
N LYS A 107 -9.02 -19.77 1.76
CA LYS A 107 -8.88 -20.74 0.67
C LYS A 107 -8.50 -20.08 -0.66
N LYS A 108 -9.08 -18.92 -0.99
CA LYS A 108 -8.75 -18.19 -2.22
C LYS A 108 -7.32 -17.62 -2.17
N PHE A 109 -6.91 -17.02 -1.05
CA PHE A 109 -5.52 -16.58 -0.86
C PHE A 109 -4.51 -17.71 -0.82
N HIS A 110 -4.87 -18.90 -0.32
CA HIS A 110 -4.00 -20.08 -0.40
C HIS A 110 -3.97 -20.67 -1.81
N TYR A 111 -5.09 -20.70 -2.55
CA TYR A 111 -5.07 -21.16 -3.94
C TYR A 111 -4.27 -20.20 -4.84
N ASP A 112 -4.40 -18.89 -4.61
CA ASP A 112 -3.66 -17.84 -5.33
C ASP A 112 -2.24 -17.59 -4.74
N GLY A 113 -1.91 -18.19 -3.58
CA GLY A 113 -0.69 -17.90 -2.80
C GLY A 113 0.10 -19.13 -2.32
N VAL A 114 -0.26 -20.35 -2.73
CA VAL A 114 0.66 -21.49 -2.63
C VAL A 114 1.76 -21.26 -3.66
N ALA A 115 2.91 -20.84 -3.15
CA ALA A 115 4.20 -21.01 -3.81
C ALA A 115 4.40 -22.51 -4.10
N GLN A 116 3.90 -22.98 -5.24
CA GLN A 116 4.47 -24.16 -5.85
C GLN A 116 5.88 -23.79 -6.30
N ASN A 117 6.86 -24.62 -5.93
CA ASN A 117 8.18 -24.67 -6.52
C ASN A 117 8.08 -25.11 -7.99
N HIS A 118 7.41 -24.31 -8.81
CA HIS A 118 7.39 -24.41 -10.25
C HIS A 118 7.84 -23.05 -10.77
N SER A 119 8.90 -23.06 -11.57
CA SER A 119 9.42 -21.93 -12.32
C SER A 119 8.41 -21.45 -13.38
N ASN A 120 7.28 -20.92 -12.93
CA ASN A 120 6.26 -20.32 -13.77
C ASN A 120 5.84 -18.99 -13.13
N GLU A 121 5.89 -17.96 -13.96
CA GLU A 121 5.60 -16.56 -13.69
C GLU A 121 4.36 -16.38 -12.80
N VAL A 122 4.56 -15.85 -11.59
CA VAL A 122 3.47 -15.38 -10.73
C VAL A 122 2.92 -14.13 -11.41
N GLU A 123 1.76 -14.24 -12.08
CA GLU A 123 1.05 -13.05 -12.53
C GLU A 123 0.63 -12.26 -11.30
N PRO A 124 1.12 -11.02 -11.13
CA PRO A 124 0.78 -10.23 -9.97
C PRO A 124 -0.71 -9.83 -10.06
N THR A 125 -1.47 -10.07 -8.99
CA THR A 125 -2.89 -9.69 -8.86
C THR A 125 -3.14 -8.20 -9.13
N PHE A 126 -2.08 -7.39 -9.02
CA PHE A 126 -2.04 -5.99 -9.42
C PHE A 126 -0.88 -5.75 -10.37
N ILE A 127 -1.16 -5.16 -11.53
CA ILE A 127 -0.13 -4.77 -12.50
C ILE A 127 0.73 -3.67 -11.86
N PRO A 128 2.08 -3.82 -11.84
CA PRO A 128 2.97 -2.78 -11.36
C PRO A 128 2.76 -1.48 -12.14
N LEU A 129 2.70 -0.35 -11.43
CA LEU A 129 2.53 0.95 -12.08
C LEU A 129 3.72 1.30 -12.96
N GLN A 130 3.45 1.76 -14.18
CA GLN A 130 4.47 2.27 -15.09
C GLN A 130 5.21 3.45 -14.45
N ARG A 131 6.55 3.42 -14.54
CA ARG A 131 7.41 4.46 -13.96
C ARG A 131 7.28 5.76 -14.74
N GLY A 132 6.88 6.84 -14.07
CA GLY A 132 6.82 8.18 -14.66
C GLY A 132 8.20 8.78 -14.98
N HIS A 133 8.24 9.70 -15.95
CA HIS A 133 9.47 10.33 -16.49
C HIS A 133 10.08 11.43 -15.60
N ASN A 134 9.40 11.86 -14.53
CA ASN A 134 9.87 12.96 -13.66
C ASN A 134 10.51 12.41 -12.37
N ARG A 135 11.85 12.28 -12.38
CA ARG A 135 12.62 11.72 -11.24
C ARG A 135 13.28 12.76 -10.35
N HIS A 136 13.44 14.00 -10.79
CA HIS A 136 14.14 15.03 -10.02
C HIS A 136 13.19 15.76 -9.07
N ALA A 137 13.26 15.37 -7.81
CA ALA A 137 12.66 16.13 -6.71
C ALA A 137 13.60 17.28 -6.32
N ARG A 138 13.01 18.45 -6.07
CA ARG A 138 13.71 19.62 -5.50
C ARG A 138 14.30 19.27 -4.13
N ASP A 139 15.35 19.98 -3.72
CA ASP A 139 16.10 19.63 -2.51
C ASP A 139 15.24 19.70 -1.24
N GLU A 140 14.32 20.68 -1.14
CA GLU A 140 13.31 20.79 -0.08
C GLU A 140 12.46 19.52 0.10
N VAL A 141 12.22 18.77 -0.97
CA VAL A 141 11.42 17.53 -0.93
C VAL A 141 12.24 16.37 -0.37
N LYS A 142 13.56 16.39 -0.59
CA LYS A 142 14.48 15.40 -0.02
C LYS A 142 14.61 15.61 1.48
N GLU A 143 14.61 16.87 1.94
CA GLU A 143 14.69 17.23 3.36
C GLU A 143 13.54 16.61 4.17
N VAL A 144 12.29 16.69 3.69
CA VAL A 144 11.15 16.04 4.37
C VAL A 144 11.37 14.53 4.48
N ARG A 145 11.81 13.89 3.40
CA ARG A 145 12.07 12.43 3.42
C ARG A 145 13.21 12.07 4.37
N ASP A 146 14.24 12.90 4.43
CA ASP A 146 15.39 12.69 5.30
C ASP A 146 15.02 12.96 6.78
N GLU A 147 14.10 13.88 7.06
CA GLU A 147 13.51 14.07 8.41
C GLU A 147 12.77 12.82 8.89
N PHE A 148 11.93 12.23 8.02
CA PHE A 148 11.28 10.94 8.32
C PHE A 148 12.31 9.79 8.48
N LEU A 149 13.38 9.81 7.69
CA LEU A 149 14.47 8.84 7.83
C LEU A 149 15.14 8.97 9.20
N GLN A 150 15.49 10.18 9.65
CA GLN A 150 16.06 10.40 10.98
C GLN A 150 15.10 10.01 12.09
N TYR A 151 13.81 10.32 11.95
CA TYR A 151 12.80 9.90 12.92
C TYR A 151 12.75 8.37 13.07
N PHE A 152 12.71 7.61 11.96
CA PHE A 152 12.64 6.14 12.03
C PHE A 152 13.92 5.47 12.55
N LEU A 153 15.05 6.16 12.53
CA LEU A 153 16.31 5.68 13.11
C LEU A 153 16.43 5.97 14.60
N ASN A 154 15.79 7.04 15.08
CA ASN A 154 15.92 7.52 16.45
C ASN A 154 14.61 7.29 17.22
N GLU A 155 13.79 8.33 17.41
CA GLU A 155 12.56 8.31 18.22
C GLU A 155 11.55 7.23 17.79
N GLY A 156 11.48 6.95 16.48
CA GLY A 156 10.60 5.94 15.89
C GLY A 156 11.23 4.56 15.73
N GLN A 157 12.40 4.31 16.31
CA GLN A 157 13.05 3.00 16.26
C GLN A 157 12.17 1.97 17.01
N VAL A 158 11.90 0.85 16.35
CA VAL A 158 11.23 -0.30 16.98
C VAL A 158 12.25 -1.42 17.05
N SER A 159 12.48 -1.93 18.26
CA SER A 159 13.34 -3.08 18.59
C SER A 159 12.98 -4.34 17.82
#